data_AF-A0A973N146-F1
#
_entry.id   AF-A0A973N146-F1
#
_cell.length_a   1.000
_cell.length_b   1.000
_cell.length_c   1.000
_cell.angle_alpha   90.00
_cell.angle_beta   90.00
_cell.angle_gamma   90.00
#
_symmetry.space_group_name_H-M   'P 1'
#
loop_
_entity.id
_entity.type
_entity.pdbx_description
1 polymer ?
#
loop_
_entity_poly.entity_id
_entity_poly.type
_entity_poly.pdbx_seq_one_letter_code
_entity_poly.pdbx_strand_id
1 'polypeptide(L)' 'ALGWLGSVRGHRVEALGVEQFGQTGSIADLYRYYGIDANAIIDAAESLTTGAPVLHRKMAV' A
#
# COMPACT_ATOMS: atom_id res chain seq x y z
N ALA A 1 -11.10 5.01 0.08
CA ALA A 1 -12.22 5.67 -0.63
C ALA A 1 -11.97 5.95 -2.13
N LEU A 2 -10.74 6.09 -2.64
CA LEU A 2 -10.48 6.44 -4.06
C LEU A 2 -10.38 5.26 -5.04
N GLY A 3 -10.50 4.01 -4.57
CA GLY A 3 -10.36 2.81 -5.42
C GLY A 3 -11.33 2.76 -6.60
N TRP A 4 -12.50 3.38 -6.48
CA TRP A 4 -13.51 3.45 -7.55
C TRP A 4 -13.01 4.16 -8.81
N LEU A 5 -12.14 5.17 -8.66
CA LEU A 5 -11.62 5.94 -9.79
C LEU A 5 -10.69 5.09 -10.65
N GLY A 6 -9.85 4.26 -9.99
CA GLY A 6 -8.98 3.33 -10.68
C GLY A 6 -9.74 2.18 -11.34
N SER A 7 -10.84 1.72 -10.75
CA SER A 7 -11.58 0.53 -11.21
C SER A 7 -12.63 0.82 -12.29
N VAL A 8 -12.86 2.09 -12.67
CA VAL A 8 -13.95 2.53 -13.57
C VAL A 8 -14.04 1.79 -14.92
N ARG A 9 -12.93 1.24 -15.42
CA ARG A 9 -12.87 0.44 -16.68
C ARG A 9 -12.48 -1.03 -16.44
N GLY A 10 -12.73 -1.56 -15.25
CA GLY A 10 -12.35 -2.93 -14.89
C GLY A 10 -10.85 -3.14 -14.76
N HIS A 11 -10.08 -2.07 -14.54
CA HIS A 11 -8.64 -2.20 -14.28
C HIS A 11 -8.42 -2.95 -12.97
N ARG A 12 -7.40 -3.81 -12.95
CA ARG A 12 -6.91 -4.42 -11.71
C ARG A 12 -6.34 -3.32 -10.83
N VAL A 13 -6.88 -3.18 -9.63
CA VAL A 13 -6.51 -2.14 -8.66
C VAL A 13 -6.38 -2.78 -7.29
N GLU A 14 -5.32 -2.42 -6.59
CA GLU A 14 -5.17 -2.67 -5.15
C GLU A 14 -5.22 -1.31 -4.45
N ALA A 15 -6.24 -1.12 -3.61
CA ALA A 15 -6.48 0.16 -2.95
C ALA A 15 -5.81 0.18 -1.58
N LEU A 16 -4.80 1.04 -1.43
CA LEU A 16 -4.13 1.27 -0.15
C LEU A 16 -4.69 2.52 0.52
N GLY A 17 -4.86 2.49 1.83
CA GLY A 17 -5.35 3.64 2.58
C GLY A 17 -5.83 3.31 3.98
N VAL A 18 -6.28 4.35 4.66
CA VAL A 18 -6.79 4.29 6.04
C VAL A 18 -8.24 3.79 6.04
N GLU A 19 -8.56 2.83 6.91
CA GLU A 19 -9.91 2.30 7.08
C GLU A 19 -10.62 2.87 8.33
N GLN A 20 -9.85 3.34 9.30
CA GLN A 20 -10.35 3.86 10.57
C GLN A 20 -9.47 5.00 11.10
N PHE A 21 -10.02 5.82 11.97
CA PHE A 21 -9.32 6.93 12.63
C PHE A 21 -9.30 6.72 14.14
N GLY A 22 -8.39 7.42 14.85
CA GLY A 22 -8.34 7.45 16.32
C GLY A 22 -7.08 6.88 16.98
N GLN A 23 -6.09 6.47 16.20
CA GLN A 23 -4.87 5.82 16.67
C GLN A 23 -3.79 6.87 16.96
N THR A 24 -3.08 6.70 18.06
CA THR A 24 -1.90 7.48 18.43
C THR A 24 -0.64 6.62 18.27
N GLY A 25 0.40 7.15 17.66
CA GLY A 25 1.66 6.44 17.45
C GLY A 25 2.65 7.28 16.65
N SER A 26 3.83 6.73 16.37
CA SER A 26 4.74 7.37 15.43
C SER A 26 4.16 7.31 14.01
N ILE A 27 4.53 8.26 13.15
CA ILE A 27 4.08 8.26 11.74
C ILE A 27 4.47 6.94 11.06
N ALA A 28 5.68 6.43 11.33
CA ALA A 28 6.16 5.18 10.76
C ALA A 28 5.30 3.98 11.18
N ASP A 29 4.93 3.91 12.46
CA ASP A 29 4.09 2.82 12.97
C ASP A 29 2.67 2.90 12.43
N LEU A 30 2.11 4.09 12.32
CA LEU A 30 0.79 4.28 11.74
C LEU A 30 0.78 3.95 10.25
N TYR A 31 1.81 4.30 9.49
CA TYR A 31 1.90 3.96 8.07
C TYR A 31 2.01 2.46 7.85
N ARG A 32 2.82 1.78 8.66
CA ARG A 32 2.92 0.33 8.66
C ARG A 32 1.61 -0.33 9.06
N TYR A 33 0.94 0.17 10.11
CA TYR A 33 -0.35 -0.33 10.59
C TYR A 33 -1.43 -0.24 9.51
N TYR A 34 -1.47 0.85 8.74
CA TYR A 34 -2.42 1.04 7.65
C TYR A 34 -1.96 0.46 6.30
N GLY A 35 -0.81 -0.22 6.24
CA GLY A 35 -0.30 -0.80 4.99
C GLY A 35 -0.02 0.25 3.90
N ILE A 36 0.37 1.46 4.31
CA ILE A 36 0.72 2.57 3.40
C ILE A 36 2.20 2.95 3.50
N ASP A 37 3.01 2.10 4.13
CA ASP A 37 4.46 2.25 4.11
C ASP A 37 5.07 1.80 2.77
N ALA A 38 6.38 2.03 2.60
CA ALA A 38 7.05 1.74 1.35
C ALA A 38 7.05 0.25 0.99
N ASN A 39 7.12 -0.65 1.98
CA ASN A 39 7.15 -2.08 1.72
C ASN A 39 5.76 -2.58 1.30
N ALA A 40 4.70 -2.11 1.95
CA ALA A 40 3.33 -2.43 1.58
C ALA A 40 2.97 -1.94 0.16
N ILE A 41 3.46 -0.75 -0.23
CA ILE A 41 3.28 -0.25 -1.61
C ILE A 41 4.01 -1.13 -2.63
N ILE A 42 5.23 -1.58 -2.32
CA ILE A 42 5.98 -2.51 -3.19
C ILE A 42 5.22 -3.83 -3.32
N ASP A 43 4.76 -4.40 -2.21
CA ASP A 43 4.06 -5.68 -2.20
C ASP A 43 2.76 -5.60 -3.01
N ALA A 44 2.00 -4.51 -2.90
CA ALA A 44 0.81 -4.27 -3.71
C ALA A 44 1.13 -4.14 -5.22
N ALA A 45 2.23 -3.48 -5.58
CA ALA A 45 2.66 -3.37 -6.97
C ALA A 45 3.11 -4.72 -7.56
N GLU A 46 3.85 -5.51 -6.78
CA GLU A 46 4.30 -6.86 -7.14
C GLU A 46 3.12 -7.85 -7.23
N SER A 47 2.04 -7.64 -6.48
CA SER A 47 0.80 -8.44 -6.58
C SER A 47 0.07 -8.24 -7.92
N LEU A 48 0.16 -7.03 -8.48
CA LEU A 48 -0.58 -6.62 -9.67
C LEU A 48 0.13 -6.97 -10.97
N THR A 49 1.47 -7.08 -10.96
CA THR A 49 2.28 -7.27 -12.17
C THR A 49 3.48 -8.18 -11.93
N THR A 50 3.82 -9.02 -12.92
CA THR A 50 4.99 -9.93 -12.86
C THR A 50 6.29 -9.24 -13.31
N GLY A 51 6.47 -7.97 -12.93
CA GLY A 51 7.64 -7.17 -13.31
C GLY A 51 8.95 -7.63 -12.66
N ALA A 52 10.04 -6.92 -12.97
CA ALA A 52 11.30 -7.12 -12.26
C ALA A 52 11.11 -6.80 -10.76
N PRO A 53 11.71 -7.58 -9.84
CA PRO A 53 11.54 -7.38 -8.41
C PRO A 53 12.12 -6.03 -7.97
N VAL A 54 11.44 -5.36 -7.03
CA VAL A 54 11.87 -4.04 -6.55
C VAL A 54 13.02 -4.20 -5.56
N LEU A 55 14.20 -3.67 -5.93
CA LEU A 55 15.41 -3.80 -5.11
C LEU A 55 15.45 -2.86 -3.89
N HIS A 56 14.62 -1.81 -3.86
CA HIS A 56 14.63 -0.76 -2.82
C HIS A 56 13.78 -1.09 -1.59
N ARG A 57 13.61 -2.37 -1.26
CA ARG A 57 12.83 -2.79 -0.08
C ARG A 57 13.52 -2.29 1.20
N LYS A 58 12.79 -1.61 2.08
CA LYS A 58 13.32 -1.17 3.37
C LYS A 58 13.45 -2.39 4.28
N MET A 59 14.57 -2.50 5.00
CA MET A 59 14.75 -3.55 6.00
C MET A 59 13.61 -3.47 7.01
N ALA A 60 12.97 -4.61 7.31
CA ALA A 60 11.99 -4.69 8.38
C ALA A 60 12.72 -4.38 9.70
N VAL A 61 12.27 -3.32 10.39
CA VAL A 61 12.71 -2.95 11.74
C VAL A 61 11.66 -3.39 12.73
#